data_AF-A0A957RJJ0-F1
#
_entry.id   AF-A0A957RJJ0-F1
#
_cell.length_a   1.000
_cell.length_b   1.000
_cell.length_c   1.000
_cell.angle_alpha   90.00
_cell.angle_beta   90.00
_cell.angle_gamma   90.00
#
_symmetry.space_group_name_H-M   'P 1'
#
loop_
_entity.id
_entity.type
_entity.pdbx_description
1 polymer ?
#
loop_
_entity_poly.entity_id
_entity_poly.type
_entity_poly.pdbx_seq_one_letter_code
_entity_poly.pdbx_strand_id
1 'polypeptide(L)'
;QTTAAHMNHFYRAVIEANAYPGPALISVYTTCQPEHGVGDHEAAQRARAAVDSRAFPLMIYDPRKGDTFRERLDLKGNPTVSEDWYINPKTKEAFTFVDFARGEGRFAKHFDATGNPSPMLLSAEAERLANWRLLQDLAGVREAGKK
;
A
#
# COMPACT_ATOMS: atom_id res chain seq x y z
N GLN A 1 -1.96 -8.29 5.15
CA GLN A 1 -2.45 -7.43 4.05
C GLN A 1 -1.65 -7.73 2.79
N THR A 2 -2.28 -8.09 1.68
CA THR A 2 -1.57 -8.50 0.45
C THR A 2 -2.36 -8.22 -0.85
N THR A 3 -1.79 -8.53 -2.02
CA THR A 3 -2.43 -8.38 -3.33
C THR A 3 -2.03 -9.53 -4.25
N ALA A 4 -2.88 -9.90 -5.21
CA ALA A 4 -2.53 -10.91 -6.21
C ALA A 4 -1.36 -10.47 -7.14
N ALA A 5 -1.11 -9.16 -7.28
CA ALA A 5 0.00 -8.62 -8.07
C ALA A 5 1.38 -8.81 -7.42
N HIS A 6 1.42 -9.19 -6.13
CA HIS A 6 2.63 -9.44 -5.36
C HIS A 6 2.71 -10.91 -4.98
N MET A 7 2.79 -11.77 -6.00
CA MET A 7 2.59 -13.22 -5.90
C MET A 7 3.44 -13.91 -4.81
N ASN A 8 4.74 -13.58 -4.69
CA ASN A 8 5.60 -14.13 -3.64
C ASN A 8 5.12 -13.75 -2.23
N HIS A 9 4.72 -12.50 -2.04
CA HIS A 9 4.17 -12.03 -0.77
C HIS A 9 2.81 -12.68 -0.49
N PHE A 10 1.96 -12.81 -1.52
CA PHE A 10 0.64 -13.43 -1.42
C PHE A 10 0.75 -14.89 -0.96
N TYR A 11 1.58 -15.69 -1.63
CA TYR A 11 1.80 -17.09 -1.25
C TYR A 11 2.34 -17.22 0.17
N ARG A 12 3.35 -16.42 0.54
CA ARG A 12 3.89 -16.40 1.91
C ARG A 12 2.79 -16.11 2.93
N ALA A 13 1.99 -15.07 2.70
CA ALA A 13 0.91 -14.67 3.60
C ALA A 13 -0.12 -15.79 3.82
N VAL A 14 -0.54 -16.46 2.73
CA VAL A 14 -1.53 -17.54 2.78
C VAL A 14 -0.98 -18.78 3.51
N ILE A 15 0.26 -19.17 3.21
CA ILE A 15 0.90 -20.32 3.87
C ILE A 15 1.08 -20.05 5.36
N GLU A 16 1.61 -18.89 5.74
CA GLU A 16 1.87 -18.55 7.14
C GLU A 16 0.58 -18.41 7.95
N ALA A 17 -0.49 -17.86 7.35
CA ALA A 17 -1.80 -17.77 7.97
C ALA A 17 -2.44 -19.15 8.20
N ASN A 18 -2.37 -20.05 7.21
CA ASN A 18 -2.91 -21.41 7.35
C ASN A 18 -2.12 -22.27 8.36
N ALA A 19 -0.81 -22.01 8.51
CA ALA A 19 0.04 -22.68 9.49
C ALA A 19 -0.07 -22.07 10.90
N TYR A 20 -0.82 -20.99 11.08
CA TYR A 20 -0.99 -20.36 12.39
C TYR A 20 -1.96 -21.20 13.25
N PRO A 21 -1.58 -21.60 14.48
CA PRO A 21 -2.43 -22.41 15.35
C PRO A 21 -3.49 -21.55 16.06
N GLY A 22 -4.31 -20.85 15.28
CA GLY A 22 -5.29 -19.89 15.77
C GLY A 22 -5.98 -19.09 14.67
N PRO A 23 -6.75 -18.05 15.02
CA PRO A 23 -7.41 -17.21 14.03
C PRO A 23 -6.38 -16.42 13.22
N ALA A 24 -6.55 -16.43 11.90
CA ALA A 24 -5.73 -15.64 10.99
C ALA A 24 -6.64 -14.79 10.08
N LEU A 25 -6.23 -13.54 9.82
CA LEU A 25 -6.91 -12.62 8.93
C LEU A 25 -6.03 -12.32 7.72
N ILE A 26 -6.54 -12.59 6.53
CA ILE A 26 -5.92 -12.19 5.27
C ILE A 26 -6.81 -11.14 4.60
N SER A 27 -6.36 -9.89 4.60
CA SER A 27 -6.96 -8.84 3.79
C SER A 27 -6.23 -8.74 2.45
N VAL A 28 -6.96 -8.95 1.35
CA VAL A 28 -6.43 -8.96 -0.02
C VAL A 28 -7.05 -7.82 -0.81
N TYR A 29 -6.24 -6.94 -1.37
CA TYR A 29 -6.74 -5.92 -2.29
C TYR A 29 -7.08 -6.54 -3.63
N THR A 30 -8.32 -6.31 -4.05
CA THR A 30 -8.82 -6.62 -5.38
C THR A 30 -9.41 -5.36 -5.98
N THR A 31 -9.14 -5.14 -7.26
CA THR A 31 -9.79 -4.08 -8.02
C THR A 31 -11.10 -4.57 -8.58
N CYS A 32 -12.12 -3.73 -8.46
CA CYS A 32 -13.41 -3.95 -9.08
C CYS A 32 -13.50 -3.05 -10.31
N GLN A 33 -13.49 -3.65 -11.50
CA GLN A 33 -13.35 -2.94 -12.77
C GLN A 33 -14.48 -1.91 -12.96
N PRO A 34 -15.78 -2.29 -12.81
CA PRO A 34 -16.86 -1.33 -13.00
C PRO A 34 -16.89 -0.25 -11.91
N GLU A 35 -16.80 -0.63 -10.64
CA GLU A 35 -16.96 0.28 -9.51
C GLU A 35 -15.77 1.20 -9.32
N HIS A 36 -14.57 0.77 -9.70
CA HIS A 36 -13.38 1.63 -9.66
C HIS A 36 -13.24 2.44 -10.95
N GLY A 37 -13.94 2.08 -12.03
CA GLY A 37 -13.85 2.74 -13.33
C GLY A 37 -12.46 2.57 -13.95
N VAL A 38 -12.00 1.32 -14.03
CA VAL A 38 -10.70 0.92 -14.60
C VAL A 38 -10.91 -0.13 -15.69
N GLY A 39 -9.94 -0.33 -16.57
CA GLY A 39 -10.07 -1.31 -17.66
C GLY A 39 -10.07 -2.76 -17.17
N ASP A 40 -10.73 -3.66 -17.91
CA ASP A 40 -10.85 -5.08 -17.55
C ASP A 40 -9.51 -5.81 -17.37
N HIS A 41 -8.51 -5.39 -18.15
CA HIS A 41 -7.16 -5.93 -18.14
C HIS A 41 -6.25 -5.32 -17.06
N GLU A 42 -6.71 -4.28 -16.34
CA GLU A 42 -5.85 -3.49 -15.46
C GLU A 42 -5.78 -4.03 -14.03
N ALA A 43 -6.43 -5.15 -13.73
CA ALA A 43 -6.59 -5.64 -12.37
C ALA A 43 -5.26 -5.72 -11.58
N ALA A 44 -4.26 -6.37 -12.18
CA ALA A 44 -2.93 -6.51 -11.59
C ALA A 44 -2.15 -5.18 -11.53
N GLN A 45 -2.30 -4.33 -12.54
CA GLN A 45 -1.62 -3.04 -12.61
C GLN A 45 -2.13 -2.10 -11.51
N ARG A 46 -3.45 -2.04 -11.32
CA ARG A 46 -4.08 -1.26 -10.26
C ARG A 46 -3.76 -1.78 -8.86
N ALA A 47 -3.66 -3.10 -8.69
CA ALA A 47 -3.22 -3.69 -7.43
C ALA A 47 -1.75 -3.35 -7.10
N ARG A 48 -0.88 -3.27 -8.11
CA ARG A 48 0.49 -2.78 -7.94
C ARG A 48 0.50 -1.28 -7.59
N ALA A 49 -0.25 -0.47 -8.33
CA ALA A 49 -0.38 0.96 -8.06
C ALA A 49 -0.89 1.24 -6.64
N ALA A 50 -1.80 0.42 -6.10
CA ALA A 50 -2.28 0.56 -4.72
C ALA A 50 -1.17 0.38 -3.67
N VAL A 51 -0.23 -0.54 -3.91
CA VAL A 51 0.94 -0.75 -3.02
C VAL A 51 1.96 0.36 -3.19
N ASP A 52 2.29 0.71 -4.44
CA ASP A 52 3.31 1.71 -4.77
C ASP A 52 2.94 3.10 -4.23
N SER A 53 1.65 3.45 -4.28
CA SER A 53 1.08 4.71 -3.76
C SER A 53 0.73 4.71 -2.28
N ARG A 54 1.07 3.65 -1.54
CA ARG A 54 0.70 3.46 -0.12
C ARG A 54 -0.82 3.48 0.15
N ALA A 55 -1.68 3.40 -0.87
CA ALA A 55 -3.12 3.24 -0.70
C ALA A 55 -3.46 1.93 0.03
N PHE A 56 -2.68 0.88 -0.24
CA PHE A 56 -2.82 -0.43 0.37
C PHE A 56 -1.45 -1.10 0.55
N PRO A 57 -0.67 -0.72 1.58
CA PRO A 57 0.66 -1.28 1.80
C PRO A 57 0.60 -2.79 2.12
N LEU A 58 1.64 -3.52 1.76
CA LEU A 58 1.79 -4.92 2.15
C LEU A 58 2.25 -4.98 3.61
N MET A 59 1.66 -5.87 4.41
CA MET A 59 2.14 -6.10 5.77
C MET A 59 1.78 -7.50 6.27
N ILE A 60 2.67 -8.06 7.09
CA ILE A 60 2.43 -9.25 7.89
C ILE A 60 2.56 -8.86 9.36
N TYR A 61 1.57 -9.20 10.16
CA TYR A 61 1.67 -9.18 11.62
C TYR A 61 1.63 -10.62 12.11
N ASP A 62 2.74 -11.10 12.71
CA ASP A 62 2.83 -12.45 13.27
C ASP A 62 3.18 -12.37 14.76
N PRO A 63 2.24 -12.66 15.68
CA PRO A 63 2.48 -12.58 17.11
C PRO A 63 3.54 -13.56 17.63
N ARG A 64 3.94 -14.57 16.84
CA ARG A 64 4.98 -15.54 17.21
C ARG A 64 6.40 -15.02 17.05
N LYS A 65 6.60 -13.88 16.37
CA LYS A 65 7.93 -13.39 15.98
C LYS A 65 8.68 -12.62 17.06
N GLY A 66 8.07 -12.38 18.21
CA GLY A 66 8.71 -11.69 19.35
C GLY A 66 7.67 -11.11 20.30
N ASP A 67 8.11 -10.18 21.15
CA ASP A 67 7.27 -9.56 22.18
C ASP A 67 6.83 -8.13 21.82
N THR A 68 7.54 -7.49 20.89
CA THR A 68 7.30 -6.10 20.50
C THR A 68 6.61 -5.99 19.14
N PHE A 69 5.97 -4.84 18.87
CA PHE A 69 5.43 -4.55 17.53
C PHE A 69 6.51 -4.57 16.45
N ARG A 70 7.73 -4.11 16.77
CA ARG A 70 8.89 -4.10 15.87
C ARG A 70 9.26 -5.50 15.39
N GLU A 71 9.17 -6.50 16.24
CA GLU A 71 9.47 -7.89 15.89
C GLU A 71 8.29 -8.57 15.16
N ARG A 72 7.06 -8.16 15.48
CA ARG A 72 5.83 -8.78 14.98
C ARG A 72 5.37 -8.24 13.62
N LEU A 73 5.73 -7.01 13.27
CA LEU A 73 5.29 -6.33 12.04
C LEU A 73 6.38 -6.37 10.95
N ASP A 74 6.11 -7.06 9.84
CA ASP A 74 6.97 -7.14 8.66
C ASP A 74 6.35 -6.34 7.50
N LEU A 75 7.11 -5.37 6.96
CA LEU A 75 6.75 -4.55 5.79
C LEU A 75 7.49 -4.98 4.51
N LYS A 76 8.21 -6.11 4.52
CA LYS A 76 8.91 -6.62 3.33
C LYS A 76 7.92 -6.88 2.18
N GLY A 77 8.37 -6.55 0.97
CA GLY A 77 7.60 -6.68 -0.26
C GLY A 77 7.06 -5.36 -0.79
N ASN A 78 6.94 -4.33 0.05
CA ASN A 78 6.68 -2.97 -0.43
C ASN A 78 7.92 -2.42 -1.16
N PRO A 79 7.75 -1.59 -2.20
CA PRO A 79 8.87 -0.86 -2.78
C PRO A 79 9.39 0.20 -1.80
N THR A 80 10.69 0.50 -1.89
CA THR A 80 11.37 1.60 -1.18
C THR A 80 10.92 1.73 0.28
N VAL A 81 11.07 0.64 1.06
CA VAL A 81 10.45 0.53 2.39
C VAL A 81 10.88 1.62 3.36
N SER A 82 12.10 2.14 3.24
CA SER A 82 12.63 3.25 4.06
C SER A 82 12.13 4.63 3.63
N GLU A 83 11.61 4.76 2.41
CA GLU A 83 11.21 6.03 1.81
C GLU A 83 9.71 6.26 1.94
N ASP A 84 9.31 7.53 1.86
CA ASP A 84 7.91 7.94 1.85
C ASP A 84 7.13 7.34 0.67
N TRP A 85 7.69 7.46 -0.54
CA TRP A 85 7.05 7.06 -1.78
C TRP A 85 7.90 6.10 -2.61
N TYR A 86 7.25 5.33 -3.48
CA TYR A 86 7.94 4.68 -4.59
C TYR A 86 8.42 5.72 -5.59
N ILE A 87 9.67 5.62 -6.02
CA ILE A 87 10.22 6.45 -7.09
C ILE A 87 10.26 5.65 -8.38
N ASN A 88 9.60 6.13 -9.42
CA ASN A 88 9.61 5.48 -10.72
C ASN A 88 11.03 5.53 -11.31
N PRO A 89 11.65 4.37 -11.64
CA PRO A 89 13.03 4.35 -12.11
C PRO A 89 13.23 5.03 -13.46
N LYS A 90 12.16 5.16 -14.27
CA LYS A 90 12.19 5.81 -15.58
C LYS A 90 11.99 7.32 -15.49
N THR A 91 10.93 7.77 -14.81
CA THR A 91 10.59 9.20 -14.74
C THR A 91 11.33 9.94 -13.62
N LYS A 92 11.86 9.20 -12.63
CA LYS A 92 12.45 9.73 -11.39
C LYS A 92 11.49 10.51 -10.50
N GLU A 93 10.19 10.40 -10.75
CA GLU A 93 9.14 11.03 -9.96
C GLU A 93 8.60 10.06 -8.91
N ALA A 94 8.13 10.62 -7.79
CA ALA A 94 7.39 9.88 -6.79
C ALA A 94 6.03 9.46 -7.35
N PHE A 95 5.60 8.24 -7.04
CA PHE A 95 4.26 7.75 -7.32
C PHE A 95 3.43 7.84 -6.03
N THR A 96 2.49 8.77 -6.00
CA THR A 96 1.74 9.12 -4.78
C THR A 96 0.29 8.62 -4.81
N PHE A 97 -0.46 8.91 -3.75
CA PHE A 97 -1.89 8.59 -3.72
C PHE A 97 -2.69 9.35 -4.77
N VAL A 98 -2.30 10.60 -5.10
CA VAL A 98 -2.92 11.37 -6.18
C VAL A 98 -2.73 10.67 -7.54
N ASP A 99 -1.55 10.10 -7.82
CA ASP A 99 -1.30 9.37 -9.07
C ASP A 99 -2.12 8.08 -9.16
N PHE A 100 -2.22 7.36 -8.05
CA PHE A 100 -3.13 6.22 -7.94
C PHE A 100 -4.57 6.66 -8.23
N ALA A 101 -5.05 7.73 -7.59
CA ALA A 101 -6.42 8.20 -7.76
C ALA A 101 -6.71 8.66 -9.20
N ARG A 102 -5.73 9.26 -9.87
CA ARG A 102 -5.84 9.71 -11.26
C ARG A 102 -6.16 8.56 -12.23
N GLY A 103 -5.73 7.35 -11.90
CA GLY A 103 -5.97 6.16 -12.71
C GLY A 103 -7.23 5.37 -12.36
N GLU A 104 -8.15 5.88 -11.53
CA GLU A 104 -9.44 5.21 -11.26
C GLU A 104 -10.61 6.20 -11.40
N GLY A 105 -11.59 5.86 -12.25
CA GLY A 105 -12.76 6.69 -12.51
C GLY A 105 -13.57 7.06 -11.26
N ARG A 106 -13.52 6.25 -10.20
CA ARG A 106 -14.17 6.56 -8.92
C ARG A 106 -13.67 7.86 -8.25
N PHE A 107 -12.48 8.34 -8.61
CA PHE A 107 -11.93 9.59 -8.09
C PHE A 107 -12.09 10.78 -9.06
N ALA A 108 -12.71 10.60 -10.24
CA ALA A 108 -12.74 11.63 -11.28
C ALA A 108 -13.29 12.99 -10.78
N LYS A 109 -14.27 12.98 -9.86
CA LYS A 109 -14.86 14.20 -9.27
C LYS A 109 -13.91 14.98 -8.35
N HIS A 110 -12.78 14.39 -7.97
CA HIS A 110 -11.75 15.04 -7.17
C HIS A 110 -10.68 15.74 -8.00
N PHE A 111 -10.85 15.79 -9.33
CA PHE A 111 -9.98 16.56 -10.21
C PHE A 111 -10.78 17.67 -10.90
N ASP A 112 -10.21 18.87 -10.95
CA ASP A 112 -10.80 19.97 -11.71
C ASP A 112 -10.59 19.79 -13.23
N ALA A 113 -11.14 20.70 -14.03
CA ALA A 113 -11.03 20.66 -15.50
C ALA A 113 -9.59 20.74 -16.01
N THR A 114 -8.66 21.24 -15.20
CA THR A 114 -7.21 21.32 -15.50
C THR A 114 -6.42 20.15 -14.91
N GLY A 115 -7.08 19.21 -14.21
CA GLY A 115 -6.47 18.04 -13.62
C GLY A 115 -5.83 18.25 -12.25
N ASN A 116 -6.10 19.38 -11.57
CA ASN A 116 -5.59 19.59 -10.22
C ASN A 116 -6.42 18.79 -9.20
N PRO A 117 -5.77 18.19 -8.19
CA PRO A 117 -6.46 17.46 -7.15
C PRO A 117 -7.21 18.41 -6.20
N SER A 118 -8.40 17.97 -5.77
CA SER A 118 -9.17 18.66 -4.73
C SER A 118 -8.45 18.65 -3.37
N PRO A 119 -8.74 19.59 -2.47
CA PRO A 119 -8.17 19.61 -1.12
C PRO A 119 -8.40 18.30 -0.33
N MET A 120 -9.56 17.65 -0.55
CA MET A 120 -9.87 16.36 0.06
C MET A 120 -8.93 15.25 -0.40
N LEU A 121 -8.56 15.24 -1.69
CA LEU A 121 -7.64 14.24 -2.24
C LEU A 121 -6.20 14.46 -1.72
N LEU A 122 -5.79 15.72 -1.55
CA LEU A 122 -4.51 16.07 -0.93
C LEU A 122 -4.46 15.70 0.56
N SER A 123 -5.56 15.90 1.30
CA SER A 123 -5.68 15.42 2.69
C SER A 123 -5.56 13.89 2.76
N ALA A 124 -6.23 13.20 1.86
CA ALA A 124 -6.19 11.74 1.79
C ALA A 124 -4.78 11.21 1.47
N GLU A 125 -4.01 11.90 0.62
CA GLU A 125 -2.60 11.59 0.38
C GLU A 125 -1.74 11.78 1.64
N ALA A 126 -1.91 12.91 2.33
CA ALA A 126 -1.19 13.20 3.56
C ALA A 126 -1.47 12.16 4.66
N GLU A 127 -2.72 11.69 4.78
CA GLU A 127 -3.11 10.60 5.70
C GLU A 127 -2.42 9.28 5.34
N ARG A 128 -2.36 8.92 4.05
CA ARG A 128 -1.68 7.70 3.58
C ARG A 128 -0.19 7.76 3.94
N LEU A 129 0.43 8.91 3.75
CA LEU A 129 1.82 9.12 4.11
C LEU A 129 2.05 9.05 5.63
N ALA A 130 1.18 9.67 6.42
CA ALA A 130 1.26 9.60 7.88
C ALA A 130 1.12 8.15 8.39
N ASN A 131 0.18 7.39 7.82
CA ASN A 131 -0.01 5.98 8.14
C ASN A 131 1.20 5.14 7.74
N TRP A 132 1.78 5.39 6.56
CA TRP A 132 2.99 4.69 6.11
C TRP A 132 4.16 4.93 7.06
N ARG A 133 4.37 6.18 7.48
CA ARG A 133 5.40 6.55 8.46
C ARG A 133 5.19 5.87 9.81
N LEU A 134 3.95 5.82 10.30
CA LEU A 134 3.61 5.09 11.52
C LEU A 134 3.94 3.59 11.38
N LEU A 135 3.61 2.97 10.25
CA LEU A 135 3.95 1.57 10.00
C LEU A 135 5.47 1.35 10.00
N GLN A 136 6.23 2.25 9.38
CA GLN A 136 7.70 2.19 9.37
C GLN A 136 8.27 2.29 10.78
N ASP A 137 7.75 3.20 11.61
CA ASP A 137 8.19 3.35 13.00
C ASP A 137 7.87 2.09 13.82
N LEU A 138 6.64 1.57 13.69
CA LEU A 138 6.19 0.34 14.36
C LEU A 138 7.01 -0.88 13.94
N ALA A 139 7.41 -0.98 12.67
CA ALA A 139 8.24 -2.05 12.14
C ALA A 139 9.75 -1.83 12.36
N GLY A 140 10.14 -0.70 12.97
CA GLY A 140 11.55 -0.36 13.18
C GLY A 140 12.35 -0.09 11.91
N VAL A 141 11.67 0.26 10.81
CA VAL A 141 12.31 0.66 9.54
C VAL A 141 12.89 2.08 9.66
N ARG A 142 12.18 2.96 10.36
CA ARG A 142 12.65 4.31 10.68
C ARG A 142 13.07 4.34 12.13
N GLU A 143 14.25 4.91 12.39
CA GLU A 143 14.68 5.20 13.76
C GLU A 143 13.93 6.42 14.26
N ALA A 144 13.24 6.28 15.38
CA ALA A 144 12.57 7.40 16.04
C ALA A 144 13.62 8.46 16.42
N GLY A 145 13.61 9.61 15.75
CA GLY A 145 14.40 10.79 16.16
C GLY A 145 15.48 11.31 15.20
N LYS A 146 15.68 10.74 14.00
CA LYS A 146 16.49 11.41 12.97
C LYS A 146 15.61 12.29 12.09
N LYS A 147 15.39 13.53 12.54
CA LYS A 147 15.02 14.66 11.68
C LYS A 147 16.28 15.31 11.13
#